data_AF-A0A317SXB0-F1
#
_entry.id   AF-A0A317SXB0-F1
#
_cell.length_a   1.000
_cell.length_b   1.000
_cell.length_c   1.000
_cell.angle_alpha   90.00
_cell.angle_beta   90.00
_cell.angle_gamma   90.00
#
_symmetry.space_group_name_H-M   'P 1'
#
loop_
_entity.id
_entity.type
_entity.pdbx_description
1 polymer ?
#
loop_
_entity_poly.entity_id
_entity_poly.type
_entity_poly.pdbx_seq_one_letter_code
_entity_poly.pdbx_strand_id
1 'polypeptide(L)'
;MHRRALAAEVGEMSLSPGGPSTQRSFATAGGKLDSQKKRSEADTKYRLEPGSRDTVLGTSYADVLLSSVGPTTALLDQTKYAEVETLYRHTLEAMKRPLGHDHPGTLDNMDMLGETLFGLKRYDRAEAILQRALAGREKALGADHASTLTSADNLARTLHHQRKYEEAEKVFRYAQAGREKTLGPYDVETILSAHGLVVTLLDRKRYEDAVVIHRPALEGMKTSLGPDHPFTLENINMLSEILLDLRKYQEAEVMCRRGLEGREKALGPVHQDTLLSVNNLGVALCKQKKYREAEAMYRRAFKGTGEALGLDHRDTLLCIYNLAGVLHKQKNYHEAERMYWRVLEGREKTLGPGHPHTLQSVIKLVAVLYDQGEHNAAEIMYRRAAREGEKALGPSYLTTLKNATCLAMFLQERESSTMDEVSVSR
;
A
#
# COMPACT_ATOMS: atom_id res chain seq x y z
N MET A 1 12.80 32.10 -21.65
CA MET A 1 11.95 30.89 -21.62
C MET A 1 12.65 29.66 -21.02
N HIS A 2 13.99 29.61 -20.93
CA HIS A 2 14.74 28.44 -20.45
C HIS A 2 14.73 28.21 -18.92
N ARG A 3 14.74 29.25 -18.07
CA ARG A 3 14.50 29.12 -16.61
C ARG A 3 13.17 28.46 -16.23
N ARG A 4 12.16 28.54 -17.11
CA ARG A 4 10.86 27.88 -16.91
C ARG A 4 10.90 26.40 -17.31
N ALA A 5 11.82 25.95 -18.15
CA ALA A 5 11.91 24.56 -18.59
C ALA A 5 12.51 23.65 -17.50
N LEU A 6 13.60 24.08 -16.85
CA LEU A 6 14.12 23.37 -15.66
C LEU A 6 13.08 23.38 -14.53
N ALA A 7 12.43 24.52 -14.26
CA ALA A 7 11.39 24.61 -13.23
C ALA A 7 10.09 23.84 -13.58
N ALA A 8 9.78 23.62 -14.87
CA ALA A 8 8.59 22.90 -15.33
C ALA A 8 8.81 21.38 -15.38
N GLU A 9 9.98 20.88 -15.81
CA GLU A 9 10.27 19.44 -15.76
C GLU A 9 10.63 18.95 -14.36
N VAL A 10 11.26 19.80 -13.53
CA VAL A 10 11.42 19.55 -12.07
C VAL A 10 10.09 19.80 -11.32
N GLY A 11 9.17 20.55 -11.94
CA GLY A 11 7.90 21.02 -11.39
C GLY A 11 6.66 20.15 -11.66
N GLU A 12 6.70 19.29 -12.67
CA GLU A 12 5.57 18.43 -13.05
C GLU A 12 5.94 16.94 -13.02
N MET A 13 6.31 16.46 -11.83
CA MET A 13 6.16 15.03 -11.53
C MET A 13 5.06 14.86 -10.50
N SER A 14 4.12 14.00 -10.86
CA SER A 14 3.11 13.40 -9.99
C SER A 14 3.68 13.23 -8.59
N LEU A 15 3.07 13.89 -7.61
CA LEU A 15 3.14 13.33 -6.26
C LEU A 15 2.27 12.10 -6.40
N SER A 16 2.89 10.94 -6.61
CA SER A 16 2.35 9.80 -5.89
C SER A 16 2.81 10.04 -4.45
N PRO A 17 1.89 10.14 -3.47
CA PRO A 17 2.24 10.26 -2.07
C PRO A 17 2.98 8.98 -1.66
N GLY A 18 4.29 8.95 -1.88
CA GLY A 18 5.05 7.71 -1.82
C GLY A 18 4.72 6.78 -3.00
N GLY A 19 5.74 6.18 -3.60
CA GLY A 19 5.51 4.84 -4.15
C GLY A 19 5.02 3.95 -3.00
N PRO A 20 4.08 3.03 -3.25
CA PRO A 20 3.29 2.37 -2.23
C PRO A 20 4.15 1.80 -1.13
N SER A 21 3.71 2.02 0.10
CA SER A 21 3.87 1.10 1.22
C SER A 21 4.13 -0.30 0.69
N THR A 22 5.38 -0.76 0.74
CA THR A 22 5.73 -2.14 0.31
C THR A 22 5.39 -3.14 1.41
N GLN A 23 4.30 -2.84 2.11
CA GLN A 23 3.34 -3.72 2.76
C GLN A 23 1.99 -2.97 2.69
N ARG A 24 1.34 -2.90 1.53
CA ARG A 24 -0.13 -2.79 1.51
C ARG A 24 -0.61 -4.14 2.00
N SER A 25 -0.71 -4.28 3.33
CA SER A 25 -1.17 -5.51 3.93
C SER A 25 -2.62 -5.71 3.52
N PHE A 26 -2.98 -6.91 3.09
CA PHE A 26 -4.34 -7.38 3.22
C PHE A 26 -4.66 -7.35 4.71
N ALA A 27 -5.26 -6.28 5.21
CA ALA A 27 -5.66 -6.23 6.60
C ALA A 27 -6.75 -7.30 6.79
N THR A 28 -6.44 -8.35 7.55
CA THR A 28 -7.48 -9.23 8.09
C THR A 28 -8.25 -8.38 9.09
N ALA A 29 -9.54 -8.14 8.85
CA ALA A 29 -10.40 -7.42 9.77
C ALA A 29 -10.58 -8.23 11.06
N GLY A 30 -9.62 -8.12 11.98
CA GLY A 30 -9.69 -8.60 13.35
C GLY A 30 -10.60 -7.69 14.18
N GLY A 31 -11.89 -7.64 13.83
CA GLY A 31 -12.93 -7.04 14.63
C GLY A 31 -13.91 -8.13 15.03
N LYS A 32 -14.16 -8.32 16.34
CA LYS A 32 -15.22 -9.21 16.83
C LYS A 32 -16.54 -8.83 16.15
N LEU A 33 -17.00 -9.65 15.20
CA LEU A 33 -18.33 -9.58 14.61
C LEU A 33 -19.35 -10.07 15.66
N ASP A 34 -19.92 -9.13 16.43
CA ASP A 34 -21.00 -9.37 17.38
C ASP A 34 -22.38 -9.60 16.69
N SER A 35 -22.39 -9.93 15.40
CA SER A 35 -23.60 -10.08 14.57
C SER A 35 -23.97 -11.54 14.25
N GLN A 36 -23.42 -12.53 14.95
CA GLN A 36 -23.73 -13.96 14.73
C GLN A 36 -25.08 -14.46 15.26
N LYS A 37 -25.99 -13.60 15.77
CA LYS A 37 -27.22 -14.07 16.43
C LYS A 37 -28.48 -14.17 15.57
N LYS A 38 -28.46 -13.82 14.28
CA LYS A 38 -29.64 -13.99 13.41
C LYS A 38 -29.26 -14.22 11.95
N ARG A 39 -29.04 -15.47 11.56
CA ARG A 39 -29.30 -16.01 10.20
C ARG A 39 -28.97 -17.51 10.20
N SER A 40 -29.91 -18.30 10.69
CA SER A 40 -29.92 -19.76 10.53
C SER A 40 -31.36 -20.19 10.27
N GLU A 41 -31.79 -20.20 9.02
CA GLU A 41 -33.00 -20.91 8.58
C GLU A 41 -32.94 -21.01 7.04
N ALA A 42 -33.26 -22.21 6.51
CA ALA A 42 -33.07 -22.73 5.15
C ALA A 42 -31.63 -23.26 4.88
N ASP A 43 -31.36 -24.55 4.59
CA ASP A 43 -32.21 -25.64 4.12
C ASP A 43 -31.73 -26.99 4.67
N THR A 44 -32.70 -27.82 5.06
CA THR A 44 -32.51 -29.21 5.47
C THR A 44 -32.88 -30.10 4.29
N LYS A 45 -31.91 -30.84 3.72
CA LYS A 45 -32.19 -32.16 3.14
C LYS A 45 -30.93 -32.98 2.84
N TYR A 46 -30.26 -33.50 3.87
CA TYR A 46 -29.75 -34.88 3.88
C TYR A 46 -29.59 -35.29 5.35
N ARG A 47 -30.54 -36.08 5.82
CA ARG A 47 -30.64 -36.57 7.20
C ARG A 47 -30.06 -37.99 7.24
N LEU A 48 -28.92 -38.15 7.92
CA LEU A 48 -28.53 -39.39 8.58
C LEU A 48 -28.06 -39.02 9.99
N GLU A 49 -28.77 -39.53 11.00
CA GLU A 49 -28.52 -39.38 12.44
C GLU A 49 -27.48 -40.40 12.95
N PRO A 50 -27.05 -40.39 14.24
CA PRO A 50 -26.81 -39.26 15.16
C PRO A 50 -25.38 -39.33 15.75
N GLY A 51 -24.62 -38.26 15.60
CA GLY A 51 -23.29 -38.09 16.21
C GLY A 51 -22.88 -36.63 16.19
N SER A 52 -23.84 -35.74 16.45
CA SER A 52 -23.73 -34.29 16.26
C SER A 52 -23.58 -33.57 17.59
N ARG A 53 -22.46 -32.86 17.76
CA ARG A 53 -22.57 -31.47 18.18
C ARG A 53 -21.91 -30.60 17.13
N ASP A 54 -22.78 -29.86 16.47
CA ASP A 54 -22.50 -28.79 15.54
C ASP A 54 -21.53 -27.78 16.12
N THR A 55 -20.53 -27.43 15.33
CA THR A 55 -20.04 -26.06 15.24
C THR A 55 -19.37 -25.92 13.89
N VAL A 56 -20.12 -25.41 12.91
CA VAL A 56 -19.54 -24.82 11.69
C VAL A 56 -18.78 -23.57 12.16
N LEU A 57 -17.55 -23.77 12.62
CA LEU A 57 -16.65 -22.68 12.99
C LEU A 57 -16.00 -22.15 11.71
N GLY A 58 -16.75 -21.29 11.02
CA GLY A 58 -16.21 -20.28 10.11
C GLY A 58 -15.52 -19.14 10.86
N THR A 59 -14.70 -19.50 11.83
CA THR A 59 -13.77 -18.60 12.53
C THR A 59 -12.43 -19.29 12.49
N SER A 60 -11.54 -18.77 11.65
CA SER A 60 -10.15 -19.19 11.58
C SER A 60 -9.58 -19.22 13.01
N TYR A 61 -9.23 -20.42 13.50
CA TYR A 61 -8.55 -20.60 14.78
C TYR A 61 -7.18 -19.87 14.79
N ALA A 62 -6.69 -19.44 13.61
CA ALA A 62 -5.51 -18.60 13.46
C ALA A 62 -5.79 -17.12 13.82
N ASP A 63 -7.01 -16.60 13.62
CA ASP A 63 -7.33 -15.19 13.91
C ASP A 63 -7.37 -14.88 15.41
N VAL A 64 -7.65 -15.88 16.24
CA VAL A 64 -7.61 -15.74 17.72
C VAL A 64 -6.17 -15.71 18.26
N LEU A 65 -5.20 -16.22 17.50
CA LEU A 65 -3.79 -16.25 17.91
C LEU A 65 -2.96 -15.06 17.42
N LEU A 66 -3.45 -14.26 16.46
CA LEU A 66 -2.65 -13.31 15.69
C LEU A 66 -2.81 -11.83 16.05
N SER A 67 -3.56 -11.46 17.10
CA SER A 67 -3.88 -10.04 17.36
C SER A 67 -2.90 -9.24 18.25
N SER A 68 -1.66 -9.67 18.51
CA SER A 68 -0.73 -8.81 19.28
C SER A 68 0.80 -9.00 19.07
N VAL A 69 1.39 -8.01 18.37
CA VAL A 69 2.65 -7.27 18.65
C VAL A 69 4.05 -7.96 18.57
N GLY A 70 5.01 -7.33 17.86
CA GLY A 70 6.47 -7.37 18.11
C GLY A 70 7.38 -8.14 17.11
N PRO A 71 8.71 -7.91 17.08
CA PRO A 71 9.65 -8.66 16.22
C PRO A 71 10.04 -10.05 16.75
N THR A 72 9.90 -10.30 18.06
CA THR A 72 10.09 -11.62 18.69
C THR A 72 8.97 -12.61 18.33
N THR A 73 7.77 -12.13 18.02
CA THR A 73 6.64 -12.96 17.60
C THR A 73 6.77 -13.44 16.17
N ALA A 74 7.44 -12.72 15.26
CA ALA A 74 7.63 -13.19 13.88
C ALA A 74 8.38 -14.53 13.78
N LEU A 75 9.35 -14.78 14.67
CA LEU A 75 10.09 -16.06 14.72
C LEU A 75 9.23 -17.16 15.36
N LEU A 76 8.49 -16.83 16.43
CA LEU A 76 7.52 -17.72 17.07
C LEU A 76 6.36 -18.08 16.13
N ASP A 77 5.89 -17.14 15.32
CA ASP A 77 4.87 -17.31 14.30
C ASP A 77 5.39 -18.20 13.19
N GLN A 78 6.59 -17.95 12.65
CA GLN A 78 7.18 -18.84 11.64
C GLN A 78 7.35 -20.28 12.14
N THR A 79 7.67 -20.45 13.43
CA THR A 79 7.81 -21.78 14.05
C THR A 79 6.44 -22.46 14.15
N LYS A 80 5.42 -21.75 14.63
CA LYS A 80 4.04 -22.24 14.68
C LYS A 80 3.47 -22.55 13.30
N TYR A 81 3.67 -21.69 12.31
CA TYR A 81 3.23 -21.93 10.93
C TYR A 81 3.92 -23.16 10.32
N ALA A 82 5.18 -23.43 10.64
CA ALA A 82 5.89 -24.62 10.17
C ALA A 82 5.35 -25.92 10.80
N GLU A 83 5.01 -25.89 12.09
CA GLU A 83 4.34 -27.00 12.77
C GLU A 83 2.94 -27.24 12.17
N VAL A 84 2.17 -26.18 11.96
CA VAL A 84 0.84 -26.22 11.34
C VAL A 84 0.91 -26.73 9.90
N GLU A 85 1.93 -26.32 9.11
CA GLU A 85 2.15 -26.84 7.76
C GLU A 85 2.32 -28.36 7.79
N THR A 86 3.12 -28.86 8.74
CA THR A 86 3.38 -30.31 8.89
C THR A 86 2.11 -31.06 9.25
N LEU A 87 1.31 -30.54 10.18
CA LEU A 87 0.04 -31.13 10.59
C LEU A 87 -0.96 -31.17 9.42
N TYR A 88 -1.13 -30.07 8.69
CA TYR A 88 -2.04 -30.03 7.56
C TYR A 88 -1.57 -30.92 6.41
N ARG A 89 -0.27 -31.02 6.12
CA ARG A 89 0.24 -31.99 5.13
C ARG A 89 -0.08 -33.43 5.51
N HIS A 90 0.16 -33.81 6.77
CA HIS A 90 -0.14 -35.16 7.26
C HIS A 90 -1.65 -35.45 7.20
N THR A 91 -2.46 -34.48 7.61
CA THR A 91 -3.93 -34.57 7.57
C THR A 91 -4.42 -34.71 6.12
N LEU A 92 -3.86 -33.95 5.19
CA LEU A 92 -4.18 -34.03 3.77
C LEU A 92 -3.87 -35.42 3.19
N GLU A 93 -2.72 -35.99 3.54
CA GLU A 93 -2.34 -37.34 3.10
C GLU A 93 -3.26 -38.41 3.70
N ALA A 94 -3.62 -38.27 4.97
CA ALA A 94 -4.54 -39.18 5.65
C ALA A 94 -5.96 -39.11 5.07
N MET A 95 -6.43 -37.93 4.65
CA MET A 95 -7.78 -37.71 4.08
C MET A 95 -7.89 -38.14 2.62
N LYS A 96 -6.83 -38.00 1.82
CA LYS A 96 -6.84 -38.29 0.37
C LYS A 96 -7.29 -39.72 0.04
N ARG A 97 -6.84 -40.72 0.81
CA ARG A 97 -7.15 -42.14 0.56
C ARG A 97 -8.61 -42.52 0.86
N PRO A 98 -9.19 -42.18 2.04
CA PRO A 98 -10.55 -42.57 2.38
C PRO A 98 -11.65 -41.66 1.80
N LEU A 99 -11.40 -40.36 1.68
CA LEU A 99 -12.45 -39.38 1.29
C LEU A 99 -12.40 -39.02 -0.20
N GLY A 100 -11.26 -39.18 -0.84
CA GLY A 100 -11.03 -38.76 -2.23
C GLY A 100 -10.69 -37.27 -2.36
N HIS A 101 -10.24 -36.88 -3.55
CA HIS A 101 -9.70 -35.54 -3.83
C HIS A 101 -10.74 -34.41 -3.79
N ASP A 102 -12.00 -34.71 -4.13
CA ASP A 102 -13.06 -33.71 -4.26
C ASP A 102 -13.94 -33.59 -3.00
N HIS A 103 -13.61 -34.31 -1.92
CA HIS A 103 -14.39 -34.27 -0.69
C HIS A 103 -14.27 -32.90 0.01
N PRO A 104 -15.38 -32.29 0.49
CA PRO A 104 -15.36 -30.96 1.11
C PRO A 104 -14.27 -30.78 2.17
N GLY A 105 -14.17 -31.71 3.13
CA GLY A 105 -13.12 -31.65 4.17
C GLY A 105 -11.67 -31.77 3.66
N THR A 106 -11.45 -32.45 2.52
CA THR A 106 -10.13 -32.50 1.87
C THR A 106 -9.81 -31.16 1.23
N LEU A 107 -10.78 -30.54 0.57
CA LEU A 107 -10.65 -29.22 -0.05
C LEU A 107 -10.46 -28.12 1.01
N ASP A 108 -11.16 -28.19 2.14
CA ASP A 108 -10.98 -27.29 3.28
C ASP A 108 -9.56 -27.38 3.84
N ASN A 109 -9.06 -28.61 4.02
CA ASN A 109 -7.69 -28.82 4.47
C ASN A 109 -6.64 -28.27 3.48
N MET A 110 -6.89 -28.40 2.17
CA MET A 110 -6.03 -27.83 1.13
C MET A 110 -6.01 -26.31 1.15
N ASP A 111 -7.15 -25.67 1.37
CA ASP A 111 -7.27 -24.21 1.48
C ASP A 111 -6.51 -23.69 2.71
N MET A 112 -6.70 -24.33 3.87
CA MET A 112 -5.97 -24.02 5.12
C MET A 112 -4.46 -24.20 4.99
N LEU A 113 -4.01 -25.27 4.30
CA LEU A 113 -2.60 -25.48 4.00
C LEU A 113 -2.06 -24.39 3.05
N GLY A 114 -2.87 -23.95 2.08
CA GLY A 114 -2.56 -22.82 1.19
C GLY A 114 -2.31 -21.53 1.96
N GLU A 115 -3.20 -21.17 2.88
CA GLU A 115 -3.05 -19.98 3.74
C GLU A 115 -1.82 -20.09 4.66
N THR A 116 -1.57 -21.28 5.22
CA THR A 116 -0.39 -21.55 6.04
C THR A 116 0.91 -21.34 5.24
N LEU A 117 0.96 -21.87 4.02
CA LEU A 117 2.10 -21.69 3.11
C LEU A 117 2.28 -20.23 2.70
N PHE A 118 1.19 -19.49 2.51
CA PHE A 118 1.21 -18.06 2.27
C PHE A 118 1.82 -17.30 3.46
N GLY A 119 1.42 -17.62 4.70
CA GLY A 119 2.01 -17.05 5.92
C GLY A 119 3.51 -17.32 6.04
N LEU A 120 3.96 -18.49 5.60
CA LEU A 120 5.38 -18.86 5.50
C LEU A 120 6.11 -18.24 4.31
N LYS A 121 5.43 -17.40 3.52
CA LYS A 121 5.96 -16.78 2.29
C LYS A 121 6.38 -17.80 1.23
N ARG A 122 5.85 -19.02 1.29
CA ARG A 122 6.06 -20.11 0.32
C ARG A 122 5.04 -20.00 -0.80
N TYR A 123 5.03 -18.86 -1.49
CA TYR A 123 3.94 -18.49 -2.39
C TYR A 123 3.73 -19.46 -3.56
N ASP A 124 4.79 -20.03 -4.14
CA ASP A 124 4.66 -21.00 -5.25
C ASP A 124 3.93 -22.28 -4.81
N ARG A 125 4.21 -22.73 -3.57
CA ARG A 125 3.56 -23.92 -2.99
C ARG A 125 2.11 -23.60 -2.60
N ALA A 126 1.86 -22.41 -2.07
CA ALA A 126 0.51 -21.93 -1.76
C ALA A 126 -0.35 -21.86 -3.02
N GLU A 127 0.16 -21.31 -4.12
CA GLU A 127 -0.54 -21.24 -5.40
C GLU A 127 -0.93 -22.63 -5.89
N ALA A 128 0.02 -23.58 -5.92
CA ALA A 128 -0.23 -24.92 -6.42
C ALA A 128 -1.34 -25.66 -5.66
N ILE A 129 -1.44 -25.45 -4.33
CA ILE A 129 -2.47 -26.12 -3.53
C ILE A 129 -3.82 -25.38 -3.60
N LEU A 130 -3.81 -24.04 -3.64
CA LEU A 130 -5.01 -23.22 -3.75
C LEU A 130 -5.67 -23.35 -5.12
N GLN A 131 -4.90 -23.49 -6.21
CA GLN A 131 -5.45 -23.80 -7.54
C GLN A 131 -6.22 -25.12 -7.54
N ARG A 132 -5.68 -26.15 -6.87
CA ARG A 132 -6.36 -27.44 -6.76
C ARG A 132 -7.59 -27.38 -5.85
N ALA A 133 -7.51 -26.65 -4.74
CA ALA A 133 -8.65 -26.45 -3.84
C ALA A 133 -9.80 -25.72 -4.56
N LEU A 134 -9.47 -24.65 -5.29
CA LEU A 134 -10.44 -23.89 -6.09
C LEU A 134 -11.11 -24.78 -7.14
N ALA A 135 -10.34 -25.47 -7.97
CA ALA A 135 -10.89 -26.35 -9.01
C ALA A 135 -11.77 -27.48 -8.44
N GLY A 136 -11.37 -28.06 -7.30
CA GLY A 136 -12.17 -29.07 -6.62
C GLY A 136 -13.47 -28.51 -6.05
N ARG A 137 -13.42 -27.31 -5.44
CA ARG A 137 -14.62 -26.64 -4.89
C ARG A 137 -15.57 -26.19 -6.00
N GLU A 138 -15.07 -25.70 -7.13
CA GLU A 138 -15.90 -25.40 -8.31
C GLU A 138 -16.66 -26.63 -8.81
N LYS A 139 -15.99 -27.79 -8.85
CA LYS A 139 -16.62 -29.05 -9.28
C LYS A 139 -17.63 -29.58 -8.25
N ALA A 140 -17.31 -29.51 -6.97
CA ALA A 140 -18.11 -30.12 -5.91
C ALA A 140 -19.28 -29.24 -5.44
N LEU A 141 -19.09 -27.92 -5.37
CA LEU A 141 -20.01 -26.96 -4.77
C LEU A 141 -20.55 -25.93 -5.77
N GLY A 142 -19.90 -25.79 -6.92
CA GLY A 142 -20.19 -24.77 -7.92
C GLY A 142 -19.32 -23.52 -7.79
N ALA A 143 -19.26 -22.75 -8.88
CA ALA A 143 -18.44 -21.53 -8.99
C ALA A 143 -18.84 -20.42 -8.00
N ASP A 144 -20.13 -20.26 -7.76
CA ASP A 144 -20.67 -19.18 -6.93
C ASP A 144 -20.76 -19.54 -5.43
N HIS A 145 -20.34 -20.73 -5.03
CA HIS A 145 -20.42 -21.14 -3.62
C HIS A 145 -19.42 -20.34 -2.75
N ALA A 146 -19.83 -19.94 -1.54
CA ALA A 146 -19.02 -19.10 -0.65
C ALA A 146 -17.59 -19.62 -0.46
N SER A 147 -17.42 -20.91 -0.13
CA SER A 147 -16.09 -21.52 0.02
C SER A 147 -15.26 -21.53 -1.27
N THR A 148 -15.90 -21.63 -2.45
CA THR A 148 -15.21 -21.53 -3.74
C THR A 148 -14.65 -20.12 -3.93
N LEU A 149 -15.46 -19.10 -3.65
CA LEU A 149 -15.07 -17.70 -3.75
C LEU A 149 -14.00 -17.32 -2.71
N THR A 150 -14.03 -17.91 -1.52
CA THR A 150 -12.94 -17.77 -0.53
C THR A 150 -11.62 -18.37 -1.03
N SER A 151 -11.64 -19.57 -1.63
CA SER A 151 -10.42 -20.13 -2.27
C SER A 151 -9.90 -19.25 -3.39
N ALA A 152 -10.79 -18.66 -4.19
CA ALA A 152 -10.41 -17.74 -5.25
C ALA A 152 -9.69 -16.51 -4.69
N ASP A 153 -10.20 -15.88 -3.63
CA ASP A 153 -9.51 -14.76 -2.98
C ASP A 153 -8.14 -15.16 -2.41
N ASN A 154 -8.06 -16.32 -1.76
CA ASN A 154 -6.80 -16.84 -1.22
C ASN A 154 -5.76 -17.05 -2.33
N LEU A 155 -6.18 -17.62 -3.47
CA LEU A 155 -5.33 -17.77 -4.64
C LEU A 155 -4.92 -16.40 -5.20
N ALA A 156 -5.87 -15.48 -5.38
CA ALA A 156 -5.61 -14.15 -5.92
C ALA A 156 -4.62 -13.35 -5.06
N ARG A 157 -4.76 -13.42 -3.73
CA ARG A 157 -3.83 -12.84 -2.76
C ARG A 157 -2.43 -13.47 -2.89
N THR A 158 -2.35 -14.78 -3.07
CA THR A 158 -1.07 -15.46 -3.30
C THR A 158 -0.39 -15.00 -4.59
N LEU A 159 -1.14 -14.93 -5.70
CA LEU A 159 -0.66 -14.44 -6.99
C LEU A 159 -0.19 -12.97 -6.89
N HIS A 160 -0.93 -12.13 -6.16
CA HIS A 160 -0.54 -10.75 -5.89
C HIS A 160 0.83 -10.67 -5.20
N HIS A 161 1.06 -11.46 -4.16
CA HIS A 161 2.35 -11.48 -3.45
C HIS A 161 3.51 -12.02 -4.29
N GLN A 162 3.24 -12.83 -5.31
CA GLN A 162 4.22 -13.22 -6.33
C GLN A 162 4.44 -12.15 -7.41
N ARG A 163 3.73 -11.01 -7.33
CA ARG A 163 3.71 -9.94 -8.34
C ARG A 163 3.11 -10.37 -9.69
N LYS A 164 2.33 -11.45 -9.71
CA LYS A 164 1.51 -11.88 -10.85
C LYS A 164 0.21 -11.09 -10.88
N TYR A 165 0.30 -9.77 -10.99
CA TYR A 165 -0.83 -8.86 -10.78
C TYR A 165 -1.95 -9.05 -11.81
N GLU A 166 -1.61 -9.34 -13.06
CA GLU A 166 -2.56 -9.66 -14.13
C GLU A 166 -3.43 -10.86 -13.80
N GLU A 167 -2.83 -11.92 -13.26
CA GLU A 167 -3.51 -13.16 -12.89
C GLU A 167 -4.33 -12.96 -11.61
N ALA A 168 -3.75 -12.29 -10.61
CA ALA A 168 -4.44 -11.92 -9.39
C ALA A 168 -5.71 -11.10 -9.67
N GLU A 169 -5.63 -10.11 -10.56
CA GLU A 169 -6.80 -9.29 -10.92
C GLU A 169 -7.93 -10.15 -11.52
N LYS A 170 -7.60 -11.09 -12.41
CA LYS A 170 -8.61 -11.98 -13.02
C LYS A 170 -9.33 -12.81 -11.95
N VAL A 171 -8.57 -13.40 -11.03
CA VAL A 171 -9.14 -14.25 -9.96
C VAL A 171 -9.94 -13.42 -8.96
N PHE A 172 -9.47 -12.22 -8.58
CA PHE A 172 -10.25 -11.32 -7.71
C PHE A 172 -11.56 -10.86 -8.38
N ARG A 173 -11.55 -10.54 -9.67
CA ARG A 173 -12.78 -10.18 -10.40
C ARG A 173 -13.76 -11.35 -10.47
N TYR A 174 -13.25 -12.56 -10.65
CA TYR A 174 -14.07 -13.77 -10.58
C TYR A 174 -14.75 -13.92 -9.21
N ALA A 175 -13.98 -13.81 -8.13
CA ALA A 175 -14.51 -13.92 -6.77
C ALA A 175 -15.53 -12.82 -6.45
N GLN A 176 -15.24 -11.57 -6.85
CA GLN A 176 -16.13 -10.44 -6.66
C GLN A 176 -17.45 -10.62 -7.40
N ALA A 177 -17.42 -11.02 -8.67
CA ALA A 177 -18.63 -11.21 -9.47
C ALA A 177 -19.53 -12.31 -8.89
N GLY A 178 -18.93 -13.41 -8.40
CA GLY A 178 -19.68 -14.47 -7.71
C GLY A 178 -20.34 -14.00 -6.42
N ARG A 179 -19.65 -13.18 -5.60
CA ARG A 179 -20.21 -12.61 -4.37
C ARG A 179 -21.29 -11.58 -4.63
N GLU A 180 -21.09 -10.68 -5.59
CA GLU A 180 -22.12 -9.72 -6.01
C GLU A 180 -23.39 -10.44 -6.48
N LYS A 181 -23.25 -11.55 -7.21
CA LYS A 181 -24.38 -12.36 -7.69
C LYS A 181 -25.13 -13.05 -6.55
N THR A 182 -24.44 -13.55 -5.52
CA THR A 182 -25.03 -14.40 -4.47
C THR A 182 -25.49 -13.62 -3.25
N LEU A 183 -24.72 -12.62 -2.83
CA LEU A 183 -24.94 -11.84 -1.61
C LEU A 183 -25.42 -10.42 -1.91
N GLY A 184 -25.20 -9.95 -3.14
CA GLY A 184 -25.44 -8.57 -3.54
C GLY A 184 -24.21 -7.67 -3.35
N PRO A 185 -24.22 -6.48 -3.96
CA PRO A 185 -23.07 -5.56 -3.96
C PRO A 185 -22.80 -4.87 -2.62
N TYR A 186 -23.76 -4.90 -1.69
CA TYR A 186 -23.66 -4.23 -0.38
C TYR A 186 -23.46 -5.20 0.79
N ASP A 187 -23.32 -6.50 0.52
CA ASP A 187 -22.99 -7.47 1.56
C ASP A 187 -21.56 -7.26 2.05
N VAL A 188 -21.33 -7.48 3.36
CA VAL A 188 -20.04 -7.25 3.99
C VAL A 188 -18.94 -8.10 3.34
N GLU A 189 -19.22 -9.35 2.97
CA GLU A 189 -18.21 -10.21 2.31
C GLU A 189 -17.88 -9.74 0.90
N THR A 190 -18.88 -9.30 0.14
CA THR A 190 -18.67 -8.68 -1.18
C THR A 190 -17.77 -7.45 -1.06
N ILE A 191 -18.08 -6.60 -0.10
CA ILE A 191 -17.36 -5.36 0.20
C ILE A 191 -15.92 -5.64 0.66
N LEU A 192 -15.70 -6.62 1.54
CA LEU A 192 -14.37 -7.02 2.01
C LEU A 192 -13.52 -7.57 0.86
N SER A 193 -14.09 -8.40 -0.01
CA SER A 193 -13.39 -8.99 -1.15
C SER A 193 -12.91 -7.96 -2.18
N ALA A 194 -13.62 -6.83 -2.30
CA ALA A 194 -13.24 -5.73 -3.19
C ALA A 194 -11.89 -5.10 -2.84
N HIS A 195 -11.47 -5.15 -1.57
CA HIS A 195 -10.20 -4.58 -1.12
C HIS A 195 -9.00 -5.21 -1.83
N GLY A 196 -8.98 -6.54 -1.97
CA GLY A 196 -7.88 -7.26 -2.63
C GLY A 196 -7.76 -6.90 -4.12
N LEU A 197 -8.90 -6.72 -4.79
CA LEU A 197 -8.93 -6.24 -6.16
C LEU A 197 -8.39 -4.81 -6.27
N VAL A 198 -8.84 -3.91 -5.39
CA VAL A 198 -8.41 -2.51 -5.39
C VAL A 198 -6.90 -2.42 -5.20
N VAL A 199 -6.34 -3.06 -4.19
CA VAL A 199 -4.88 -3.07 -3.95
C VAL A 199 -4.12 -3.59 -5.18
N THR A 200 -4.61 -4.66 -5.83
CA THR A 200 -4.02 -5.19 -7.06
C THR A 200 -4.10 -4.20 -8.22
N LEU A 201 -5.24 -3.52 -8.41
CA LEU A 201 -5.40 -2.50 -9.46
C LEU A 201 -4.44 -1.32 -9.24
N LEU A 202 -4.22 -0.91 -7.98
CA LEU A 202 -3.29 0.18 -7.66
C LEU A 202 -1.84 -0.18 -7.97
N ASP A 203 -1.41 -1.40 -7.68
CA ASP A 203 -0.07 -1.86 -8.03
C ASP A 203 0.13 -1.98 -9.55
N ARG A 204 -0.95 -2.22 -10.29
CA ARG A 204 -1.00 -2.11 -11.76
C ARG A 204 -1.17 -0.69 -12.29
N LYS A 205 -1.27 0.32 -11.42
CA LYS A 205 -1.52 1.73 -11.77
C LYS A 205 -2.84 1.96 -12.53
N ARG A 206 -3.82 1.07 -12.33
CA ARG A 206 -5.18 1.19 -12.88
C ARG A 206 -6.08 1.93 -11.89
N TYR A 207 -5.75 3.19 -11.66
CA TYR A 207 -6.36 4.00 -10.59
C TYR A 207 -7.84 4.29 -10.84
N GLU A 208 -8.24 4.53 -12.10
CA GLU A 208 -9.62 4.76 -12.48
C GLU A 208 -10.50 3.53 -12.19
N ASP A 209 -10.01 2.34 -12.55
CA ASP A 209 -10.70 1.08 -12.26
C ASP A 209 -10.81 0.83 -10.75
N ALA A 210 -9.76 1.16 -10.00
CA ALA A 210 -9.78 1.05 -8.54
C ALA A 210 -10.88 1.93 -7.94
N VAL A 211 -11.06 3.18 -8.40
CA VAL A 211 -12.13 4.07 -7.91
C VAL A 211 -13.52 3.51 -8.22
N VAL A 212 -13.73 2.91 -9.39
CA VAL A 212 -15.02 2.34 -9.80
C VAL A 212 -15.46 1.24 -8.84
N ILE A 213 -14.54 0.39 -8.41
CA ILE A 213 -14.81 -0.69 -7.46
C ILE A 213 -14.92 -0.16 -6.02
N HIS A 214 -14.03 0.76 -5.64
CA HIS A 214 -13.87 1.17 -4.25
C HIS A 214 -14.99 2.08 -3.73
N ARG A 215 -15.60 2.91 -4.60
CA ARG A 215 -16.67 3.84 -4.18
C ARG A 215 -17.95 3.13 -3.71
N PRO A 216 -18.54 2.21 -4.49
CA PRO A 216 -19.71 1.46 -4.04
C PRO A 216 -19.42 0.66 -2.78
N ALA A 217 -18.24 0.01 -2.71
CA ALA A 217 -17.82 -0.76 -1.55
C ALA A 217 -17.76 0.12 -0.29
N LEU A 218 -17.15 1.31 -0.37
CA LEU A 218 -17.07 2.25 0.74
C LEU A 218 -18.45 2.73 1.20
N GLU A 219 -19.39 2.98 0.27
CA GLU A 219 -20.74 3.40 0.65
C GLU A 219 -21.52 2.27 1.36
N GLY A 220 -21.32 1.04 0.90
CA GLY A 220 -21.78 -0.16 1.61
C GLY A 220 -21.20 -0.25 3.02
N MET A 221 -19.89 -0.02 3.20
CA MET A 221 -19.24 -0.04 4.53
C MET A 221 -19.82 1.02 5.47
N LYS A 222 -20.03 2.25 4.99
CA LYS A 222 -20.64 3.31 5.81
C LYS A 222 -22.02 2.94 6.31
N THR A 223 -22.81 2.26 5.46
CA THR A 223 -24.18 1.85 5.79
C THR A 223 -24.19 0.65 6.74
N SER A 224 -23.37 -0.36 6.47
CA SER A 224 -23.38 -1.64 7.20
C SER A 224 -22.56 -1.63 8.49
N LEU A 225 -21.39 -0.99 8.49
CA LEU A 225 -20.46 -0.95 9.63
C LEU A 225 -20.50 0.38 10.38
N GLY A 226 -20.96 1.43 9.71
CA GLY A 226 -20.95 2.80 10.22
C GLY A 226 -19.78 3.63 9.68
N PRO A 227 -19.92 4.97 9.67
CA PRO A 227 -18.95 5.87 9.04
C PRO A 227 -17.68 6.11 9.85
N ASP A 228 -17.64 5.67 11.11
CA ASP A 228 -16.49 5.75 12.03
C ASP A 228 -15.86 4.38 12.32
N HIS A 229 -16.38 3.30 11.71
CA HIS A 229 -15.81 1.97 11.87
C HIS A 229 -14.36 1.93 11.34
N PRO A 230 -13.39 1.29 12.03
CA PRO A 230 -11.99 1.28 11.62
C PRO A 230 -11.77 0.88 10.16
N PHE A 231 -12.48 -0.16 9.70
CA PHE A 231 -12.40 -0.62 8.31
C PHE A 231 -12.97 0.41 7.31
N THR A 232 -14.04 1.12 7.66
CA THR A 232 -14.57 2.21 6.82
C THR A 232 -13.56 3.34 6.71
N LEU A 233 -12.92 3.71 7.83
CA LEU A 233 -11.90 4.76 7.88
C LEU A 233 -10.65 4.39 7.08
N GLU A 234 -10.20 3.14 7.15
CA GLU A 234 -9.10 2.63 6.33
C GLU A 234 -9.41 2.80 4.84
N ASN A 235 -10.62 2.40 4.41
CA ASN A 235 -11.03 2.52 3.01
C ASN A 235 -11.22 3.98 2.57
N ILE A 236 -11.64 4.89 3.45
CA ILE A 236 -11.65 6.33 3.16
C ILE A 236 -10.23 6.84 2.86
N ASN A 237 -9.25 6.45 3.68
CA ASN A 237 -7.87 6.86 3.49
C ASN A 237 -7.24 6.21 2.24
N MET A 238 -7.56 4.95 1.94
CA MET A 238 -7.17 4.34 0.68
C MET A 238 -7.73 5.13 -0.50
N LEU A 239 -9.04 5.45 -0.49
CA LEU A 239 -9.65 6.23 -1.57
C LEU A 239 -8.99 7.60 -1.75
N SER A 240 -8.61 8.27 -0.65
CA SER A 240 -7.94 9.57 -0.75
C SER A 240 -6.58 9.45 -1.43
N GLU A 241 -5.81 8.40 -1.17
CA GLU A 241 -4.54 8.12 -1.88
C GLU A 241 -4.77 7.88 -3.38
N ILE A 242 -5.78 7.08 -3.75
CA ILE A 242 -6.12 6.84 -5.16
C ILE A 242 -6.49 8.14 -5.86
N LEU A 243 -7.27 9.01 -5.19
CA LEU A 243 -7.66 10.30 -5.72
C LEU A 243 -6.47 11.26 -5.88
N LEU A 244 -5.47 11.18 -5.00
CA LEU A 244 -4.21 11.93 -5.16
C LEU A 244 -3.44 11.47 -6.40
N ASP A 245 -3.34 10.17 -6.62
CA ASP A 245 -2.69 9.60 -7.82
C ASP A 245 -3.42 10.01 -9.11
N LEU A 246 -4.76 10.05 -9.08
CA LEU A 246 -5.61 10.55 -10.17
C LEU A 246 -5.63 12.08 -10.33
N ARG A 247 -4.88 12.80 -9.50
CA ARG A 247 -4.85 14.28 -9.49
C ARG A 247 -6.19 14.95 -9.17
N LYS A 248 -7.12 14.22 -8.57
CA LYS A 248 -8.43 14.72 -8.09
C LYS A 248 -8.28 15.33 -6.69
N TYR A 249 -7.47 16.38 -6.59
CA TYR A 249 -6.98 16.88 -5.31
C TYR A 249 -8.05 17.44 -4.37
N GLN A 250 -9.10 18.07 -4.92
CA GLN A 250 -10.23 18.59 -4.14
C GLN A 250 -11.02 17.45 -3.48
N GLU A 251 -11.31 16.39 -4.25
CA GLU A 251 -11.98 15.21 -3.71
C GLU A 251 -11.10 14.47 -2.70
N ALA A 252 -9.79 14.36 -2.98
CA ALA A 252 -8.84 13.78 -2.05
C ALA A 252 -8.78 14.55 -0.72
N GLU A 253 -8.82 15.89 -0.74
CA GLU A 253 -8.86 16.71 0.48
C GLU A 253 -10.10 16.38 1.33
N VAL A 254 -11.27 16.29 0.72
CA VAL A 254 -12.52 15.94 1.42
C VAL A 254 -12.38 14.58 2.12
N MET A 255 -11.88 13.58 1.40
CA MET A 255 -11.69 12.24 1.96
C MET A 255 -10.60 12.22 3.05
N CYS A 256 -9.47 12.89 2.85
CA CYS A 256 -8.40 13.01 3.85
C CYS A 256 -8.91 13.66 5.14
N ARG A 257 -9.68 14.75 5.06
CA ARG A 257 -10.23 15.42 6.26
C ARG A 257 -11.17 14.49 7.03
N ARG A 258 -12.06 13.78 6.33
CA ARG A 258 -12.97 12.82 6.96
C ARG A 258 -12.23 11.64 7.61
N GLY A 259 -11.27 11.06 6.90
CA GLY A 259 -10.46 9.95 7.39
C GLY A 259 -9.59 10.35 8.59
N LEU A 260 -9.04 11.57 8.57
CA LEU A 260 -8.26 12.13 9.68
C LEU A 260 -9.13 12.32 10.93
N GLU A 261 -10.30 12.94 10.81
CA GLU A 261 -11.22 13.16 11.93
C GLU A 261 -11.59 11.83 12.61
N GLY A 262 -11.92 10.80 11.83
CA GLY A 262 -12.24 9.48 12.36
C GLY A 262 -11.06 8.81 13.07
N ARG A 263 -9.86 8.87 12.47
CA ARG A 263 -8.64 8.29 13.06
C ARG A 263 -8.21 9.02 14.33
N GLU A 264 -8.36 10.33 14.40
CA GLU A 264 -8.10 11.10 15.62
C GLU A 264 -9.00 10.64 16.78
N LYS A 265 -10.29 10.37 16.50
CA LYS A 265 -11.22 9.86 17.51
C LYS A 265 -10.92 8.41 17.92
N ALA A 266 -10.62 7.55 16.95
CA ALA A 266 -10.46 6.11 17.18
C ALA A 266 -9.08 5.72 17.74
N LEU A 267 -8.01 6.34 17.23
CA LEU A 267 -6.62 5.95 17.52
C LEU A 267 -5.85 7.03 18.30
N GLY A 268 -6.39 8.26 18.35
CA GLY A 268 -5.73 9.41 18.94
C GLY A 268 -4.88 10.20 17.94
N PRO A 269 -4.49 11.44 18.31
CA PRO A 269 -3.85 12.40 17.40
C PRO A 269 -2.38 12.10 17.07
N VAL A 270 -1.73 11.24 17.85
CA VAL A 270 -0.29 10.88 17.72
C VAL A 270 -0.06 9.45 17.22
N HIS A 271 -1.13 8.71 16.91
CA HIS A 271 -0.99 7.38 16.32
C HIS A 271 -0.37 7.48 14.92
N GLN A 272 0.47 6.50 14.54
CA GLN A 272 1.19 6.49 13.27
C GLN A 272 0.24 6.68 12.08
N ASP A 273 -0.87 5.91 12.01
CA ASP A 273 -1.85 6.04 10.93
C ASP A 273 -2.56 7.40 10.89
N THR A 274 -2.81 8.01 12.05
CA THR A 274 -3.39 9.35 12.13
C THR A 274 -2.40 10.37 11.55
N LEU A 275 -1.13 10.28 11.92
CA LEU A 275 -0.07 11.18 11.44
C LEU A 275 0.19 11.01 9.94
N LEU A 276 0.10 9.79 9.41
CA LEU A 276 0.15 9.55 7.96
C LEU A 276 -1.04 10.19 7.24
N SER A 277 -2.26 10.12 7.81
CA SER A 277 -3.42 10.86 7.28
C SER A 277 -3.21 12.37 7.29
N VAL A 278 -2.59 12.93 8.35
CA VAL A 278 -2.21 14.35 8.39
C VAL A 278 -1.25 14.69 7.24
N ASN A 279 -0.23 13.86 7.02
CA ASN A 279 0.69 14.05 5.89
C ASN A 279 -0.02 14.00 4.53
N ASN A 280 -0.93 13.04 4.32
CA ASN A 280 -1.69 12.92 3.07
C ASN A 280 -2.64 14.10 2.84
N LEU A 281 -3.23 14.66 3.89
CA LEU A 281 -3.97 15.93 3.81
C LEU A 281 -3.05 17.08 3.36
N GLY A 282 -1.83 17.15 3.91
CA GLY A 282 -0.80 18.09 3.46
C GLY A 282 -0.48 17.97 1.97
N VAL A 283 -0.42 16.73 1.44
CA VAL A 283 -0.21 16.47 0.00
C VAL A 283 -1.35 17.02 -0.84
N ALA A 284 -2.60 16.72 -0.46
CA ALA A 284 -3.79 17.22 -1.15
C ALA A 284 -3.81 18.76 -1.22
N LEU A 285 -3.53 19.42 -0.08
CA LEU A 285 -3.50 20.88 0.03
C LEU A 285 -2.35 21.49 -0.79
N CYS A 286 -1.16 20.89 -0.73
CA CYS A 286 0.01 21.36 -1.47
C CYS A 286 -0.23 21.31 -2.99
N LYS A 287 -0.86 20.25 -3.49
CA LYS A 287 -1.22 20.14 -4.92
C LYS A 287 -2.26 21.15 -5.37
N GLN A 288 -3.10 21.63 -4.46
CA GLN A 288 -4.00 22.76 -4.69
C GLN A 288 -3.35 24.13 -4.50
N LYS A 289 -2.03 24.19 -4.29
CA LYS A 289 -1.27 25.42 -4.01
C LYS A 289 -1.66 26.11 -2.68
N LYS A 290 -2.38 25.42 -1.79
CA LYS A 290 -2.70 25.88 -0.42
C LYS A 290 -1.49 25.67 0.50
N TYR A 291 -0.36 26.31 0.18
CA TYR A 291 0.94 25.96 0.77
C TYR A 291 1.02 26.20 2.29
N ARG A 292 0.39 27.26 2.81
CA ARG A 292 0.37 27.55 4.25
C ARG A 292 -0.38 26.48 5.06
N GLU A 293 -1.54 26.04 4.57
CA GLU A 293 -2.28 24.96 5.22
C GLU A 293 -1.53 23.62 5.12
N ALA A 294 -0.92 23.33 3.97
CA ALA A 294 -0.10 22.14 3.79
C ALA A 294 1.11 22.11 4.73
N GLU A 295 1.80 23.24 4.91
CA GLU A 295 2.90 23.36 5.87
C GLU A 295 2.44 23.07 7.30
N ALA A 296 1.30 23.62 7.74
CA ALA A 296 0.76 23.33 9.06
C ALA A 296 0.54 21.82 9.27
N MET A 297 0.00 21.14 8.24
CA MET A 297 -0.18 19.68 8.29
C MET A 297 1.16 18.94 8.35
N TYR A 298 2.12 19.28 7.48
CA TYR A 298 3.41 18.59 7.48
C TYR A 298 4.24 18.83 8.75
N ARG A 299 4.20 20.04 9.33
CA ARG A 299 4.86 20.31 10.62
C ARG A 299 4.23 19.49 11.75
N ARG A 300 2.90 19.36 11.77
CA ARG A 300 2.19 18.51 12.72
C ARG A 300 2.60 17.04 12.55
N ALA A 301 2.58 16.53 11.32
CA ALA A 301 2.96 15.15 11.03
C ALA A 301 4.42 14.88 11.43
N PHE A 302 5.36 15.74 11.02
CA PHE A 302 6.78 15.65 11.37
C PHE A 302 7.01 15.60 12.89
N LYS A 303 6.40 16.53 13.64
CA LYS A 303 6.53 16.56 15.10
C LYS A 303 6.05 15.25 15.72
N GLY A 304 4.84 14.82 15.36
CA GLY A 304 4.25 13.59 15.91
C GLY A 304 5.05 12.33 15.55
N THR A 305 5.47 12.19 14.29
CA THR A 305 6.25 11.00 13.88
C THR A 305 7.65 11.02 14.48
N GLY A 306 8.26 12.19 14.64
CA GLY A 306 9.55 12.34 15.28
C GLY A 306 9.54 11.91 16.75
N GLU A 307 8.49 12.27 17.49
CA GLU A 307 8.28 11.86 18.88
C GLU A 307 7.94 10.37 19.00
N ALA A 308 7.06 9.85 18.13
CA ALA A 308 6.55 8.48 18.24
C ALA A 308 7.49 7.40 17.66
N LEU A 309 8.18 7.69 16.56
CA LEU A 309 8.94 6.70 15.77
C LEU A 309 10.44 7.00 15.72
N GLY A 310 10.85 8.22 16.10
CA GLY A 310 12.22 8.70 15.98
C GLY A 310 12.51 9.41 14.66
N LEU A 311 13.61 10.18 14.64
CA LEU A 311 13.95 11.08 13.53
C LEU A 311 14.45 10.37 12.27
N ASP A 312 15.05 9.19 12.42
CA ASP A 312 15.59 8.40 11.30
C ASP A 312 14.56 7.39 10.75
N HIS A 313 13.36 7.33 11.33
CA HIS A 313 12.30 6.46 10.86
C HIS A 313 11.80 6.88 9.48
N ARG A 314 11.51 5.91 8.61
CA ARG A 314 11.07 6.13 7.22
C ARG A 314 9.93 7.15 7.11
N ASP A 315 8.93 7.01 7.96
CA ASP A 315 7.73 7.85 7.91
C ASP A 315 8.01 9.27 8.42
N THR A 316 8.92 9.43 9.38
CA THR A 316 9.40 10.75 9.80
C THR A 316 10.17 11.43 8.68
N LEU A 317 11.07 10.71 8.01
CA LEU A 317 11.81 11.21 6.85
C LEU A 317 10.89 11.58 5.68
N LEU A 318 9.78 10.87 5.49
CA LEU A 318 8.74 11.23 4.52
C LEU A 318 8.07 12.56 4.87
N CYS A 319 7.69 12.75 6.13
CA CYS A 319 7.08 14.01 6.59
C CYS A 319 8.04 15.20 6.43
N ILE A 320 9.31 15.03 6.79
CA ILE A 320 10.35 16.07 6.61
C ILE A 320 10.54 16.39 5.12
N TYR A 321 10.58 15.36 4.26
CA TYR A 321 10.73 15.55 2.81
C TYR A 321 9.58 16.38 2.23
N ASN A 322 8.34 16.10 2.63
CA ASN A 322 7.18 16.86 2.15
C ASN A 322 7.14 18.27 2.73
N LEU A 323 7.55 18.46 3.99
CA LEU A 323 7.73 19.78 4.60
C LEU A 323 8.76 20.62 3.82
N ALA A 324 9.92 20.04 3.51
CA ALA A 324 10.95 20.69 2.70
C ALA A 324 10.40 21.12 1.33
N GLY A 325 9.61 20.26 0.69
CA GLY A 325 8.95 20.55 -0.58
C GLY A 325 8.00 21.73 -0.52
N VAL A 326 7.15 21.83 0.51
CA VAL A 326 6.24 22.97 0.63
C VAL A 326 6.97 24.27 0.98
N LEU A 327 8.02 24.21 1.82
CA LEU A 327 8.87 25.35 2.14
C LEU A 327 9.59 25.88 0.89
N HIS A 328 10.08 24.98 0.04
CA HIS A 328 10.66 25.32 -1.26
C HIS A 328 9.65 26.05 -2.15
N LYS A 329 8.40 25.55 -2.25
CA LYS A 329 7.33 26.23 -3.01
C LYS A 329 6.94 27.60 -2.45
N GLN A 330 7.18 27.83 -1.15
CA GLN A 330 7.01 29.13 -0.50
C GLN A 330 8.24 30.03 -0.59
N LYS A 331 9.31 29.60 -1.29
CA LYS A 331 10.60 30.29 -1.40
C LYS A 331 11.36 30.45 -0.08
N ASN A 332 11.02 29.67 0.94
CA ASN A 332 11.81 29.56 2.16
C ASN A 332 12.96 28.56 1.94
N TYR A 333 13.92 28.97 1.12
CA TYR A 333 14.97 28.08 0.62
C TYR A 333 15.90 27.58 1.73
N HIS A 334 16.33 28.44 2.64
CA HIS A 334 17.22 28.05 3.73
C HIS A 334 16.61 26.98 4.65
N GLU A 335 15.33 27.11 5.01
CA GLU A 335 14.70 26.07 5.82
C GLU A 335 14.48 24.78 5.02
N ALA A 336 14.06 24.87 3.75
CA ALA A 336 13.90 23.73 2.87
C ALA A 336 15.20 22.94 2.69
N GLU A 337 16.32 23.64 2.50
CA GLU A 337 17.65 23.07 2.35
C GLU A 337 18.05 22.24 3.58
N ARG A 338 17.94 22.82 4.79
CA ARG A 338 18.21 22.10 6.05
C ARG A 338 17.39 20.82 6.17
N MET A 339 16.10 20.90 5.82
CA MET A 339 15.20 19.77 5.90
C MET A 339 15.57 18.69 4.87
N TYR A 340 15.92 19.06 3.64
CA TYR A 340 16.37 18.08 2.64
C TYR A 340 17.72 17.44 3.00
N TRP A 341 18.67 18.19 3.57
CA TRP A 341 19.90 17.62 4.12
C TRP A 341 19.61 16.57 5.20
N ARG A 342 18.68 16.86 6.12
CA ARG A 342 18.27 15.90 7.15
C ARG A 342 17.68 14.62 6.55
N VAL A 343 16.83 14.74 5.53
CA VAL A 343 16.25 13.59 4.83
C VAL A 343 17.34 12.79 4.13
N LEU A 344 18.30 13.46 3.49
CA LEU A 344 19.39 12.82 2.78
C LEU A 344 20.26 12.01 3.76
N GLU A 345 20.68 12.61 4.87
CA GLU A 345 21.45 11.94 5.93
C GLU A 345 20.73 10.68 6.44
N GLY A 346 19.44 10.81 6.79
CA GLY A 346 18.65 9.69 7.31
C GLY A 346 18.47 8.56 6.29
N ARG A 347 18.23 8.90 5.01
CA ARG A 347 18.07 7.90 3.93
C ARG A 347 19.40 7.25 3.55
N GLU A 348 20.51 7.97 3.57
CA GLU A 348 21.83 7.38 3.35
C GLU A 348 22.17 6.35 4.42
N LYS A 349 21.89 6.66 5.69
CA LYS A 349 22.11 5.74 6.82
C LYS A 349 21.24 4.49 6.75
N THR A 350 19.98 4.62 6.33
CA THR A 350 18.99 3.51 6.39
C THR A 350 18.87 2.71 5.10
N LEU A 351 19.02 3.34 3.94
CA LEU A 351 18.81 2.73 2.61
C LEU A 351 20.09 2.67 1.77
N GLY A 352 21.10 3.47 2.13
CA GLY A 352 22.32 3.64 1.36
C GLY A 352 22.26 4.79 0.33
N PRO A 353 23.43 5.24 -0.16
CA PRO A 353 23.55 6.41 -1.04
C PRO A 353 22.92 6.22 -2.43
N GLY A 354 22.99 4.99 -2.98
CA GLY A 354 22.46 4.67 -4.31
C GLY A 354 20.97 4.30 -4.35
N HIS A 355 20.27 4.29 -3.21
CA HIS A 355 18.85 3.91 -3.19
C HIS A 355 17.98 4.96 -3.92
N PRO A 356 16.94 4.57 -4.68
CA PRO A 356 16.10 5.50 -5.45
C PRO A 356 15.55 6.69 -4.65
N HIS A 357 15.08 6.45 -3.42
CA HIS A 357 14.59 7.53 -2.53
C HIS A 357 15.69 8.45 -2.02
N THR A 358 16.91 7.96 -1.82
CA THR A 358 18.07 8.78 -1.43
C THR A 358 18.45 9.70 -2.59
N LEU A 359 18.59 9.13 -3.79
CA LEU A 359 18.87 9.88 -5.02
C LEU A 359 17.80 10.95 -5.30
N GLN A 360 16.52 10.64 -5.04
CA GLN A 360 15.44 11.61 -5.17
C GLN A 360 15.56 12.78 -4.18
N SER A 361 16.03 12.54 -2.95
CA SER A 361 16.33 13.62 -2.00
C SER A 361 17.44 14.52 -2.51
N VAL A 362 18.48 13.96 -3.13
CA VAL A 362 19.56 14.75 -3.74
C VAL A 362 19.00 15.67 -4.82
N ILE A 363 18.18 15.17 -5.75
CA ILE A 363 17.57 16.01 -6.80
C ILE A 363 16.82 17.21 -6.21
N LYS A 364 16.06 16.99 -5.14
CA LYS A 364 15.28 18.08 -4.51
C LYS A 364 16.16 19.06 -3.76
N LEU A 365 17.19 18.59 -3.07
CA LEU A 365 18.19 19.45 -2.45
C LEU A 365 18.90 20.31 -3.50
N VAL A 366 19.29 19.72 -4.64
CA VAL A 366 19.92 20.46 -5.73
C VAL A 366 19.01 21.54 -6.29
N ALA A 367 17.71 21.26 -6.46
CA ALA A 367 16.77 22.27 -6.90
C ALA A 367 16.70 23.48 -5.94
N VAL A 368 16.81 23.24 -4.63
CA VAL A 368 16.86 24.32 -3.62
C VAL A 368 18.17 25.11 -3.70
N LEU A 369 19.31 24.43 -3.79
CA LEU A 369 20.63 25.06 -3.92
C LEU A 369 20.72 25.92 -5.20
N TYR A 370 20.15 25.43 -6.30
CA TYR A 370 20.07 26.18 -7.54
C TYR A 370 19.24 27.46 -7.37
N ASP A 371 18.07 27.38 -6.76
CA ASP A 371 17.20 28.55 -6.52
C ASP A 371 17.81 29.56 -5.52
N GLN A 372 18.79 29.14 -4.71
CA GLN A 372 19.62 30.01 -3.86
C GLN A 372 20.80 30.65 -4.59
N GLY A 373 21.12 30.22 -5.82
CA GLY A 373 22.31 30.65 -6.57
C GLY A 373 23.58 29.86 -6.26
N GLU A 374 23.50 28.80 -5.47
CA GLU A 374 24.64 27.95 -5.08
C GLU A 374 24.96 26.90 -6.15
N HIS A 375 25.22 27.36 -7.37
CA HIS A 375 25.35 26.50 -8.56
C HIS A 375 26.51 25.50 -8.44
N ASN A 376 27.64 25.87 -7.82
CA ASN A 376 28.76 24.96 -7.64
C ASN A 376 28.41 23.80 -6.67
N ALA A 377 27.69 24.09 -5.59
CA ALA A 377 27.24 23.06 -4.64
C ALA A 377 26.21 22.13 -5.30
N ALA A 378 25.27 22.70 -6.06
CA ALA A 378 24.32 21.97 -6.88
C ALA A 378 25.00 20.98 -7.84
N GLU A 379 26.05 21.41 -8.55
CA GLU A 379 26.79 20.56 -9.48
C GLU A 379 27.46 19.37 -8.78
N ILE A 380 28.14 19.61 -7.66
CA ILE A 380 28.82 18.57 -6.87
C ILE A 380 27.80 17.49 -6.48
N MET A 381 26.63 17.91 -6.03
CA MET A 381 25.56 17.01 -5.60
C MET A 381 24.93 16.24 -6.78
N TYR A 382 24.71 16.87 -7.93
CA TYR A 382 24.25 16.16 -9.14
C TYR A 382 25.26 15.10 -9.59
N ARG A 383 26.55 15.44 -9.65
CA ARG A 383 27.61 14.49 -10.03
C ARG A 383 27.67 13.32 -9.05
N ARG A 384 27.49 13.58 -7.75
CA ARG A 384 27.38 12.52 -6.74
C ARG A 384 26.19 11.60 -7.01
N ALA A 385 24.99 12.15 -7.20
CA ALA A 385 23.79 11.36 -7.44
C ALA A 385 23.87 10.51 -8.73
N ALA A 386 24.45 11.06 -9.81
CA ALA A 386 24.67 10.30 -11.04
C ALA A 386 25.59 9.09 -10.82
N ARG A 387 26.74 9.30 -10.16
CA ARG A 387 27.70 8.23 -9.85
C ARG A 387 27.11 7.15 -8.94
N GLU A 388 26.46 7.55 -7.85
CA GLU A 388 25.87 6.60 -6.89
C GLU A 388 24.70 5.81 -7.52
N GLY A 389 23.88 6.49 -8.34
CA GLY A 389 22.79 5.85 -9.07
C GLY A 389 23.27 4.85 -10.12
N GLU A 390 24.31 5.20 -10.88
CA GLU A 390 24.92 4.29 -11.86
C GLU A 390 25.51 3.06 -11.18
N LYS A 391 26.27 3.26 -10.11
CA LYS A 391 26.90 2.17 -9.34
C LYS A 391 25.87 1.21 -8.73
N ALA A 392 24.77 1.73 -8.18
CA ALA A 392 23.82 0.91 -7.43
C ALA A 392 22.70 0.30 -8.28
N LEU A 393 22.23 1.01 -9.31
CA LEU A 393 21.03 0.67 -10.06
C LEU A 393 21.30 0.40 -11.54
N GLY A 394 22.52 0.70 -12.01
CA GLY A 394 22.89 0.69 -13.41
C GLY A 394 22.48 1.98 -14.14
N PRO A 395 23.05 2.19 -15.34
CA PRO A 395 22.86 3.42 -16.12
C PRO A 395 21.45 3.56 -16.70
N SER A 396 20.75 2.45 -16.92
CA SER A 396 19.42 2.41 -17.55
C SER A 396 18.26 2.53 -16.57
N TYR A 397 18.52 2.59 -15.26
CA TYR A 397 17.45 2.76 -14.28
C TYR A 397 16.86 4.17 -14.33
N LEU A 398 15.53 4.28 -14.29
CA LEU A 398 14.81 5.54 -14.49
C LEU A 398 15.31 6.70 -13.60
N THR A 399 15.59 6.44 -12.33
CA THR A 399 16.08 7.47 -11.40
C THR A 399 17.53 7.88 -11.72
N THR A 400 18.37 6.95 -12.15
CA THR A 400 19.74 7.23 -12.59
C THR A 400 19.73 8.08 -13.86
N LEU A 401 18.91 7.72 -14.85
CA LEU A 401 18.73 8.49 -16.07
C LEU A 401 18.22 9.91 -15.79
N LYS A 402 17.27 10.07 -14.86
CA LYS A 402 16.79 11.39 -14.45
C LYS A 402 17.88 12.24 -13.83
N ASN A 403 18.68 11.67 -12.92
CA ASN A 403 19.84 12.38 -12.34
C ASN A 403 20.83 12.83 -13.42
N ALA A 404 21.18 11.93 -14.34
CA ALA A 404 22.09 12.23 -15.44
C ALA A 404 21.53 13.31 -16.38
N THR A 405 20.24 13.26 -16.68
CA THR A 405 19.56 14.25 -17.52
C THR A 405 19.55 15.62 -16.85
N CYS A 406 19.19 15.69 -15.57
CA CYS A 406 19.23 16.95 -14.81
C CYS A 406 20.65 17.53 -14.75
N LEU A 407 21.68 16.69 -14.56
CA LEU A 407 23.07 17.13 -14.61
C LEU A 407 23.45 17.68 -15.98
N ALA A 408 23.07 17.01 -17.07
CA ALA A 408 23.36 17.45 -18.43
C ALA A 408 22.73 18.81 -18.74
N MET A 409 21.44 18.98 -18.39
CA MET A 409 20.74 20.25 -18.54
C MET A 409 21.40 21.37 -17.73
N PHE A 410 21.80 21.08 -16.49
CA PHE A 410 22.50 22.03 -15.63
C PHE A 410 23.83 22.50 -16.24
N LEU A 411 24.63 21.57 -16.80
CA LEU A 411 25.91 21.92 -17.42
C LEU A 411 25.73 22.75 -18.70
N GLN A 412 24.73 22.43 -19.53
CA GLN A 412 24.40 23.21 -20.72
C GLN A 412 23.98 24.65 -20.37
N GLU A 413 23.18 24.84 -19.33
CA GLU A 413 22.76 26.17 -18.90
C GLU A 413 23.94 27.01 -18.39
N ARG A 414 24.88 26.39 -17.67
CA ARG A 414 26.13 27.07 -17.24
C ARG A 414 26.97 27.53 -18.42
N GLU A 415 27.18 26.68 -19.43
CA GLU A 415 27.95 27.03 -20.62
C GLU A 415 27.28 28.15 -21.44
N SER A 416 25.95 28.16 -21.52
CA SER A 416 25.24 29.26 -22.18
C SER A 416 25.36 30.59 -21.43
N SER A 417 25.32 30.55 -20.10
CA SER A 417 25.42 31.77 -19.26
C SER A 417 26.82 32.38 -19.33
N THR A 418 27.87 31.55 -19.39
CA THR A 418 29.25 32.03 -19.52
C THR A 418 29.52 32.61 -20.92
N MET A 419 28.90 32.07 -21.97
CA MET A 419 29.00 32.62 -23.32
C MET A 419 28.29 33.97 -23.48
N ASP A 420 27.12 34.14 -22.86
CA ASP A 420 26.39 35.41 -22.88
C ASP A 420 27.19 36.52 -22.16
N GLU A 421 27.80 36.24 -21.00
CA GLU A 421 28.64 37.21 -20.27
C GLU A 421 29.89 37.64 -21.07
N VAL A 422 30.48 36.73 -21.85
CA VAL A 422 31.64 37.02 -22.72
C VAL A 422 31.24 37.82 -23.95
N SER A 423 29.99 37.72 -24.41
CA SER A 423 29.49 38.46 -25.57
C SER A 423 29.04 39.89 -25.27
N VAL A 424 28.62 40.18 -24.04
CA VAL A 424 28.22 41.53 -23.57
C VAL A 424 29.43 42.36 -23.12
N SER A 425 30.58 41.72 -22.90
CA SER A 425 31.84 42.34 -22.49
C SER A 425 32.81 42.65 -23.66
N ARG A 426 32.36 42.47 -24.91
CA ARG A 426 33.01 42.92 -26.14
C ARG A 426 32.18 44.02 -26.78
#